data_AF-A0A951NHP3-F1
#
_entry.id   AF-A0A951NHP3-F1
#
_cell.length_a   1.000
_cell.length_b   1.000
_cell.length_c   1.000
_cell.angle_alpha   90.00
_cell.angle_beta   90.00
_cell.angle_gamma   90.00
#
_symmetry.space_group_name_H-M   'P 1'
#
loop_
_entity.id
_entity.type
_entity.pdbx_description
1 polymer ?
#
loop_
_entity_poly.entity_id
_entity_poly.type
_entity_poly.pdbx_seq_one_letter_code
_entity_poly.pdbx_strand_id
1 'polypeptide(L)' 'MTERKPAGVSFESWVERQLREARERGSFDDLPGTGKPLQPASFDELAWVREKLRR' A
#
# COMPACT_ATOMS: atom_id res chain seq x y z
N MET A 1 -9.42 -3.48 9.51
CA MET A 1 -10.16 -4.56 8.81
C MET A 1 -10.37 -4.11 7.38
N THR A 2 -9.95 -4.88 6.37
CA THR A 2 -10.21 -4.57 4.96
C THR A 2 -11.59 -5.09 4.57
N GLU A 3 -12.43 -4.23 4.00
CA GLU A 3 -13.73 -4.64 3.47
C GLU A 3 -13.55 -5.64 2.32
N ARG A 4 -14.55 -6.48 2.05
CA ARG A 4 -14.53 -7.38 0.90
C ARG A 4 -15.24 -6.73 -0.28
N LYS A 5 -14.81 -7.09 -1.50
CA LYS A 5 -15.49 -6.68 -2.73
C LYS A 5 -16.96 -7.13 -2.71
N PRO A 6 -17.93 -6.23 -2.96
CA PRO A 6 -19.33 -6.61 -3.14
C PRO A 6 -19.55 -7.48 -4.39
N ALA A 7 -20.58 -8.32 -4.36
CA ALA A 7 -21.03 -9.05 -5.54
C ALA A 7 -21.56 -8.06 -6.60
N GLY A 8 -21.31 -8.33 -7.89
CA GLY A 8 -21.76 -7.48 -9.00
C GLY A 8 -20.89 -6.25 -9.31
N VAL A 9 -19.83 -5.98 -8.53
CA VAL A 9 -18.87 -4.89 -8.79
C VAL A 9 -17.59 -5.46 -9.40
N SER A 10 -17.02 -4.78 -10.40
CA SER A 10 -15.71 -5.14 -10.94
C SER A 10 -14.62 -4.96 -9.88
N PHE A 11 -13.52 -5.71 -9.99
CA PHE A 11 -12.42 -5.56 -9.03
C PHE A 11 -11.78 -4.17 -9.13
N GLU A 12 -11.59 -3.68 -10.36
CA GLU A 12 -11.05 -2.36 -10.66
C GLU A 12 -11.88 -1.25 -10.00
N SER A 13 -13.19 -1.19 -10.26
CA SER A 13 -14.06 -0.14 -9.70
C SER A 13 -14.14 -0.21 -8.17
N TRP A 14 -14.06 -1.40 -7.58
CA TRP A 14 -14.03 -1.54 -6.13
C TRP A 14 -12.71 -1.03 -5.53
N VAL A 15 -11.57 -1.33 -6.15
CA VAL A 15 -10.24 -0.86 -5.72
C VAL A 15 -10.14 0.66 -5.86
N GLU A 16 -10.61 1.23 -6.98
CA GLU A 16 -10.63 2.67 -7.19
C GLU A 16 -11.45 3.40 -6.12
N ARG A 17 -12.61 2.84 -5.75
CA ARG A 17 -13.44 3.39 -4.68
C ARG A 17 -12.68 3.44 -3.35
N GLN A 18 -12.04 2.33 -2.97
CA GLN A 18 -11.29 2.23 -1.71
C GLN A 18 -10.07 3.17 -1.71
N LEU A 19 -9.43 3.37 -2.88
CA LEU A 19 -8.32 4.30 -3.02
C LEU A 19 -8.77 5.75 -2.84
N ARG A 20 -9.91 6.12 -3.45
CA ARG A 20 -10.52 7.46 -3.30
C ARG A 20 -10.87 7.74 -1.84
N GLU A 21 -11.61 6.84 -1.21
CA GLU A 21 -12.00 6.95 0.20
C GLU A 21 -10.76 7.03 1.11
N ALA A 22 -9.71 6.24 0.84
CA ALA A 22 -8.44 6.30 1.57
C ALA A 22 -7.71 7.62 1.42
N ARG A 23 -7.80 8.25 0.23
CA ARG A 23 -7.23 9.56 -0.01
C ARG A 23 -8.01 10.66 0.69
N GLU A 24 -9.34 10.65 0.61
CA GLU A 24 -10.22 11.64 1.24
C GLU A 24 -10.06 11.65 2.76
N ARG A 25 -9.87 10.48 3.37
CA ARG A 25 -9.62 10.35 4.82
C ARG A 25 -8.15 10.56 5.23
N GLY A 26 -7.28 10.99 4.30
CA GLY A 26 -5.88 11.29 4.59
C GLY A 26 -5.00 10.08 4.96
N SER A 27 -5.39 8.85 4.59
CA SER A 27 -4.61 7.64 4.95
C SER A 27 -3.24 7.56 4.29
N PHE A 28 -2.93 8.47 3.36
CA PHE A 28 -1.63 8.55 2.71
C PHE A 28 -0.78 9.75 3.19
N ASP A 29 -1.31 10.60 4.08
CA ASP A 29 -0.67 11.87 4.42
C ASP A 29 0.52 11.70 5.39
N ASP A 30 0.46 10.70 6.28
CA ASP A 30 1.50 10.41 7.29
C ASP A 30 2.04 8.98 7.17
N LEU A 31 2.37 8.57 5.94
CA LEU A 31 2.98 7.27 5.73
C LEU A 31 4.39 7.20 6.35
N PRO A 32 4.77 6.06 6.95
CA PRO A 32 6.14 5.84 7.40
C PRO A 32 7.13 6.04 6.25
N GLY A 33 7.95 7.08 6.36
CA GLY A 33 8.94 7.42 5.34
C GLY A 33 8.61 8.66 4.49
N THR A 34 7.42 9.26 4.65
CA THR A 34 7.09 10.54 4.00
C THR A 34 8.13 11.60 4.36
N GLY A 35 8.67 12.26 3.34
CA GLY A 35 9.67 13.34 3.48
C GLY A 35 11.07 12.88 3.91
N LYS A 36 11.30 11.57 4.16
CA LYS A 36 12.62 11.03 4.50
C LYS A 36 13.37 10.63 3.23
N PRO A 37 14.71 10.74 3.22
CA PRO A 37 15.50 10.22 2.11
C PRO A 37 15.27 8.72 1.97
N LEU A 38 15.26 8.24 0.72
CA LEU A 38 15.23 6.81 0.46
C LEU A 38 16.46 6.17 1.07
N GLN A 39 16.25 5.07 1.79
CA GLN A 39 17.35 4.29 2.34
C GLN A 39 18.17 3.71 1.18
N PRO A 40 19.52 3.69 1.27
CA PRO A 40 20.34 3.11 0.22
C PRO A 40 19.89 1.66 -0.02
N ALA A 41 19.44 1.39 -1.24
CA ALA A 41 19.00 0.06 -1.61
C ALA A 41 20.21 -0.89 -1.55
N SER A 42 20.03 -2.05 -0.89
CA SER A 42 20.95 -3.16 -1.13
C SER A 42 20.86 -3.53 -2.61
N PHE A 43 21.99 -3.80 -3.27
CA PHE A 43 22.04 -4.25 -4.67
C PHE A 43 21.41 -5.64 -4.88
N ASP A 44 20.82 -6.22 -3.84
CA ASP A 44 20.12 -7.48 -3.90
C ASP A 44 18.63 -7.27 -4.19
N GLU A 45 18.20 -7.71 -5.37
CA GLU A 45 16.83 -7.63 -5.86
C GLU A 45 15.81 -8.31 -4.92
N LEU A 46 16.25 -9.30 -4.13
CA LEU A 46 15.41 -10.07 -3.20
C LEU A 46 15.48 -9.55 -1.77
N ALA A 47 16.17 -8.43 -1.52
CA ALA A 47 16.30 -7.85 -0.18
C ALA A 47 14.94 -7.62 0.50
N TRP A 48 13.96 -7.09 -0.24
CA TRP A 48 12.62 -6.83 0.30
C TRP A 48 11.84 -8.12 0.59
N VAL A 49 12.04 -9.20 -0.18
CA VAL A 49 11.39 -10.49 0.05
C VAL A 49 11.89 -11.11 1.34
N ARG A 50 13.21 -11.11 1.55
CA ARG A 50 13.82 -11.63 2.78
C ARG A 50 13.41 -10.83 4.01
N GLU A 51 13.30 -9.51 3.89
CA GLU A 51 12.76 -8.67 4.97
C GLU A 51 11.30 -9.02 5.27
N LYS A 52 10.47 -9.20 4.23
CA LYS A 52 9.07 -9.58 4.40
C LYS A 52 8.90 -10.95 5.05
N LEU A 53 9.78 -11.91 4.76
CA LEU A 53 9.75 -13.25 5.37
C LEU A 53 10.22 -13.26 6.84
N ARG A 54 10.94 -12.22 7.28
CA ARG A 54 11.41 -12.08 8.67
C ARG A 54 10.39 -11.41 9.60
N ARG A 55 9.37 -10.73 9.05
CA ARG A 55 8.27 -10.10 9.79
C ARG A 55 7.09 -11.05 9.95
#